data_AF-A0A2U1N7H9-F1
#
_entry.id   AF-A0A2U1N7H9-F1
#
_cell.length_a   1.000
_cell.length_b   1.000
_cell.length_c   1.000
_cell.angle_alpha   90.00
_cell.angle_beta   90.00
_cell.angle_gamma   90.00
#
_symmetry.space_group_name_H-M   'P 1'
#
loop_
_entity.id
_entity.type
_entity.pdbx_description
1 polymer ?
#
loop_
_entity_poly.entity_id
_entity_poly.type
_entity_poly.pdbx_seq_one_letter_code
_entity_poly.pdbx_strand_id
1 'polypeptide(L)'
;MGARRILVTGSGPLGCVPSQLAARGANGQCASEPQQAAALFNPQLVQMIQGLNQDLGSDYFVAVNAMNMQNDFISNPRAFGELQS
;
A
#
# COMPACT_ATOMS: atom_id res chain seq x y z
N MET A 1 6.11 30.82 -0.33
CA MET A 1 6.71 30.29 0.91
C MET A 1 5.65 29.40 1.59
N GLY A 2 5.65 28.07 1.52
CA GLY A 2 6.48 27.09 0.82
C GLY A 2 5.66 25.80 0.68
N ALA A 3 5.71 25.16 -0.49
CA ALA A 3 4.95 23.94 -0.74
C ALA A 3 5.56 22.77 0.04
N ARG A 4 4.90 22.36 1.12
CA ARG A 4 5.20 21.12 1.85
C ARG A 4 4.25 20.05 1.32
N ARG A 5 4.64 19.37 0.24
CA ARG A 5 3.91 18.18 -0.23
C ARG A 5 4.20 17.03 0.75
N ILE A 6 3.15 16.37 1.18
CA ILE A 6 3.19 15.25 2.12
C ILE A 6 2.76 14.01 1.34
N LEU A 7 3.66 13.03 1.27
CA LEU A 7 3.33 11.72 0.71
C LEU A 7 2.64 10.90 1.79
N VAL A 8 1.43 10.43 1.50
CA VAL A 8 0.66 9.56 2.39
C VAL A 8 0.59 8.19 1.75
N THR A 9 1.32 7.25 2.33
CA THR A 9 1.42 5.89 1.79
C THR A 9 0.23 5.07 2.25
N GLY A 10 -0.49 4.48 1.28
CA GLY A 10 -1.50 3.47 1.58
C GLY A 10 -0.89 2.21 2.17
N SER A 11 -1.73 1.31 2.66
CA SER A 11 -1.28 -0.01 3.08
C SER A 11 -0.73 -0.81 1.90
N GLY A 12 0.28 -1.62 2.17
CA GLY A 12 0.71 -2.74 1.34
C GLY A 12 -0.21 -3.96 1.40
N PRO A 13 0.11 -5.05 0.68
CA PRO A 13 -0.66 -6.28 0.71
C PRO A 13 -0.45 -6.99 2.05
N LEU A 14 -1.23 -6.59 3.05
CA LEU A 14 -1.08 -7.06 4.43
C LEU A 14 -1.16 -8.57 4.56
N GLY A 15 -1.96 -9.25 3.73
CA GLY A 15 -2.07 -10.70 3.76
C GLY A 15 -0.80 -11.41 3.29
N CYS A 16 0.06 -10.72 2.53
CA CYS A 16 1.24 -11.28 1.89
C CYS A 16 2.54 -10.94 2.63
N VAL A 17 2.49 -10.27 3.79
CA VAL A 17 3.70 -9.97 4.56
C VAL A 17 4.30 -11.25 5.16
N PRO A 18 5.63 -11.33 5.38
CA PRO A 18 6.29 -12.56 5.83
C PRO A 18 5.69 -13.17 7.10
N SER A 19 5.28 -12.34 8.07
CA SER A 19 4.65 -12.82 9.30
C SER A 19 3.27 -13.44 9.08
N GLN A 20 2.49 -12.92 8.14
CA GLN A 20 1.18 -13.49 7.78
C GLN A 20 1.34 -14.78 6.98
N LEU A 21 2.32 -14.85 6.08
CA LEU A 21 2.65 -16.07 5.36
C LEU A 21 3.10 -17.18 6.33
N ALA A 22 3.97 -16.85 7.30
CA ALA A 22 4.45 -17.80 8.29
C ALA A 22 3.36 -18.27 9.27
N ALA A 23 2.46 -17.37 9.70
CA ALA A 23 1.48 -17.68 10.73
C ALA A 23 0.11 -18.16 10.20
N ARG A 24 -0.28 -17.71 9.00
CA ARG A 24 -1.65 -17.86 8.45
C ARG A 24 -1.69 -18.26 6.98
N GLY A 25 -0.55 -18.30 6.29
CA GLY A 25 -0.50 -18.63 4.88
C GLY A 25 -0.72 -20.12 4.64
N ALA A 26 -1.90 -20.50 4.15
CA ALA A 26 -2.13 -21.87 3.70
C ALA A 26 -1.37 -22.07 2.38
N ASN A 27 -0.41 -23.01 2.34
CA ASN A 27 0.34 -23.37 1.14
C ASN A 27 1.04 -22.18 0.45
N GLY A 28 1.52 -21.20 1.21
CA GLY A 28 2.18 -20.00 0.67
C GLY A 28 1.23 -18.96 0.06
N GLN A 29 -0.09 -19.12 0.22
CA GLN A 29 -1.07 -18.11 -0.17
C GLN A 29 -1.16 -16.99 0.87
N CYS A 30 -1.47 -15.78 0.41
CA CYS A 30 -1.69 -14.64 1.29
C CYS A 30 -2.92 -14.84 2.18
N ALA A 31 -2.84 -14.39 3.44
CA ALA A 31 -3.96 -14.44 4.37
C ALA A 31 -5.11 -13.52 3.90
N SER A 32 -6.32 -14.07 3.78
CA SER A 32 -7.47 -13.38 3.18
C SER A 32 -7.97 -12.19 4.00
N GLU A 33 -8.14 -12.36 5.31
CA GLU A 33 -8.68 -11.33 6.19
C GLU A 33 -7.80 -10.05 6.20
N PRO A 34 -6.48 -10.11 6.46
CA PRO A 34 -5.64 -8.91 6.39
C PRO A 34 -5.60 -8.30 4.98
N GLN A 35 -5.62 -9.13 3.94
CA GLN A 35 -5.63 -8.64 2.57
C GLN A 35 -6.91 -7.85 2.24
N GLN A 36 -8.06 -8.34 2.69
CA GLN A 36 -9.34 -7.67 2.51
C GLN A 36 -9.39 -6.36 3.28
N ALA A 37 -8.82 -6.32 4.50
CA ALA A 37 -8.72 -5.08 5.27
C ALA A 37 -7.92 -3.99 4.52
N ALA A 38 -6.78 -4.35 3.90
CA ALA A 38 -6.01 -3.42 3.07
C ALA A 38 -6.81 -2.91 1.86
N ALA A 39 -7.58 -3.79 1.20
CA ALA A 39 -8.40 -3.44 0.05
C ALA A 39 -9.56 -2.49 0.39
N LEU A 40 -10.11 -2.57 1.61
CA LEU A 40 -11.16 -1.66 2.09
C LEU A 40 -10.58 -0.31 2.57
N PHE A 41 -9.45 -0.35 3.27
CA PHE A 41 -8.82 0.84 3.85
C PHE A 41 -8.29 1.82 2.79
N ASN A 42 -7.59 1.32 1.77
CA ASN A 42 -6.89 2.18 0.80
C ASN A 42 -7.81 3.13 0.00
N PRO A 43 -8.97 2.68 -0.52
CA PRO A 43 -9.93 3.60 -1.15
C PRO A 43 -10.46 4.68 -0.19
N GLN A 44 -10.72 4.32 1.07
CA GLN A 44 -11.19 5.27 2.09
C GLN A 44 -10.11 6.31 2.45
N LEU A 45 -8.85 5.87 2.54
CA LEU A 45 -7.70 6.78 2.73
C LEU A 45 -7.61 7.82 1.59
N VAL A 46 -7.77 7.37 0.34
CA VAL A 46 -7.75 8.27 -0.83
C VAL A 46 -8.89 9.29 -0.77
N GLN A 47 -10.10 8.85 -0.42
CA GLN A 47 -11.26 9.75 -0.26
C GLN A 47 -11.04 10.79 0.85
N MET A 48 -10.48 10.38 1.99
CA MET A 48 -10.14 11.30 3.08
C MET A 48 -9.09 12.33 2.66
N ILE A 49 -8.04 11.92 1.95
CA ILE A 49 -7.01 12.82 1.42
C ILE A 49 -7.62 13.84 0.45
N GLN A 50 -8.53 13.40 -0.42
CA GLN A 50 -9.24 14.29 -1.35
C GLN A 50 -10.06 15.34 -0.60
N GLY A 51 -10.81 14.94 0.43
CA GLY A 51 -11.57 15.88 1.28
C GLY A 51 -10.65 16.89 1.98
N LEU A 52 -9.54 16.42 2.54
CA LEU A 52 -8.58 17.29 3.24
C LEU A 52 -7.93 18.32 2.30
N ASN A 53 -7.57 17.92 1.08
CA ASN A 53 -7.03 18.87 0.09
C ASN A 53 -8.09 19.90 -0.36
N GLN A 54 -9.38 19.50 -0.44
CA GLN A 54 -10.48 20.41 -0.74
C GLN A 54 -10.66 21.46 0.37
N ASP A 55 -10.67 21.02 1.64
CA ASP A 55 -10.80 21.91 2.80
C ASP A 55 -9.64 22.90 2.91
N LEU A 56 -8.44 22.49 2.50
CA LEU A 56 -7.23 23.31 2.54
C LEU A 56 -7.02 24.17 1.27
N GLY A 57 -7.84 23.96 0.23
CA GLY A 57 -7.74 24.67 -1.05
C GLY A 57 -6.43 24.43 -1.82
N SER A 58 -5.73 23.31 -1.56
CA SER A 58 -4.48 22.96 -2.25
C SER A 58 -4.14 21.48 -2.10
N ASP A 59 -3.36 20.96 -3.06
CA ASP A 59 -2.87 19.58 -3.06
C ASP A 59 -1.62 19.43 -2.19
N TYR A 60 -1.80 19.55 -0.87
CA TYR A 60 -0.73 19.31 0.10
C TYR A 60 -0.45 17.83 0.27
N PHE A 61 -1.47 16.97 0.20
CA PHE A 61 -1.36 15.54 0.45
C PHE A 61 -1.47 14.75 -0.85
N VAL A 62 -0.53 13.83 -1.06
CA VAL A 62 -0.49 12.95 -2.24
C VAL A 62 -0.55 11.50 -1.77
N ALA A 63 -1.61 10.78 -2.15
CA ALA A 63 -1.74 9.37 -1.87
C ALA A 63 -0.75 8.55 -2.73
N VAL A 64 0.00 7.66 -2.09
CA VAL A 64 0.93 6.75 -2.75
C VAL A 64 0.34 5.34 -2.77
N ASN A 65 0.29 4.73 -3.96
CA ASN A 65 -0.25 3.39 -4.17
C ASN A 65 0.79 2.30 -3.82
N ALA A 66 0.97 2.06 -2.52
CA ALA A 66 1.89 1.05 -2.00
C ALA A 66 1.50 -0.38 -2.39
N MET A 67 0.19 -0.67 -2.51
CA MET A 67 -0.32 -1.98 -2.97
C MET A 67 0.28 -2.36 -4.31
N ASN A 68 0.13 -1.51 -5.32
CA ASN A 68 0.59 -1.84 -6.67
C ASN A 68 2.11 -1.93 -6.72
N MET A 69 2.82 -0.97 -6.12
CA MET A 69 4.29 -0.99 -6.10
C MET A 69 4.84 -2.28 -5.47
N GLN A 70 4.25 -2.74 -4.36
CA GLN A 70 4.69 -3.96 -3.70
C GLN A 70 4.23 -5.23 -4.42
N ASN A 71 3.05 -5.22 -5.03
CA ASN A 71 2.62 -6.32 -5.90
C ASN A 71 3.52 -6.46 -7.14
N ASP A 72 4.00 -5.36 -7.71
CA ASP A 72 4.95 -5.37 -8.83
C ASP A 72 6.29 -6.00 -8.39
N PHE A 73 6.77 -5.64 -7.20
CA PHE A 73 7.96 -6.27 -6.60
C PHE A 73 7.76 -7.77 -6.35
N ILE A 74 6.61 -8.18 -5.80
CA ILE A 74 6.30 -9.59 -5.50
C ILE A 74 6.15 -10.42 -6.79
N SER A 75 5.50 -9.87 -7.82
CA SER A 75 5.21 -10.58 -9.06
C SER A 75 6.35 -10.57 -10.08
N ASN A 76 7.23 -9.56 -10.03
CA ASN A 76 8.37 -9.43 -10.93
C ASN A 76 9.64 -8.94 -10.21
N PRO A 77 10.15 -9.69 -9.21
CA PRO A 77 11.27 -9.24 -8.38
C PRO A 77 12.53 -8.93 -9.19
N ARG A 78 12.77 -9.64 -10.30
CA ARG A 78 13.91 -9.42 -11.20
C ARG A 78 13.92 -8.04 -11.87
N ALA A 79 12.76 -7.41 -12.04
CA ALA A 79 12.70 -6.04 -12.57
C ALA A 79 13.12 -4.99 -11.52
N PHE A 80 13.19 -5.38 -10.24
CA PHE A 80 13.46 -4.48 -9.12
C PHE A 80 14.74 -4.85 -8.33
N GLY A 81 15.45 -5.92 -8.71
CA GLY A 81 16.72 -6.33 -8.11
C GLY A 81 17.06 -7.81 -8.32
N GLU A 82 18.25 -8.22 -7.89
CA GLU A 82 18.67 -9.63 -7.85
C GLU A 82 17.95 -10.36 -6.68
N LEU A 83 17.51 -11.59 -6.91
CA LEU A 83 16.96 -12.44 -5.85
C LEU A 83 18.11 -12.91 -4.95
N GLN A 84 18.18 -12.44 -3.69
CA GLN A 84 19.05 -13.09 -2.71
C GLN A 84 18.48 -14.46 -2.39
N SER A 85 19.17 -15.49 -2.90
CA SER A 85 18.97 -16.92 -2.63
C SER A 85 19.37 -17.30 -1.21
#